data_AF-A0A915LVY6-F1
#
_entry.id   AF-A0A915LVY6-F1
#
_cell.length_a   1.000
_cell.length_b   1.000
_cell.length_c   1.000
_cell.angle_alpha   90.00
_cell.angle_beta   90.00
_cell.angle_gamma   90.00
#
_symmetry.space_group_name_H-M   'P 1'
#
loop_
_entity.id
_entity.type
_entity.pdbx_description
1 polymer ?
#
loop_
_entity_poly.entity_id
_entity_poly.type
_entity_poly.pdbx_seq_one_letter_code
_entity_poly.pdbx_strand_id
1 'polypeptide(L)'
;IKCSNNLFYRVSSVYGFVDPNGKKPIDVHRLPGGLPGADRFVVQWAEVPAEESDPKAPFLAQAQSGEVVFNVTANPAAATTTAAPPAAEEKKE
;
A
#
# COMPACT_ATOMS: atom_id res chain seq x y z
N ILE A 1 -9.64 -3.66 1.58
CA ILE A 1 -8.91 -2.69 0.71
C ILE A 1 -9.16 -3.05 -0.74
N LYS A 2 -9.48 -2.09 -1.60
CA LYS A 2 -9.66 -2.28 -3.04
C LYS A 2 -8.64 -1.42 -3.78
N CYS A 3 -8.04 -1.97 -4.82
CA CYS A 3 -7.08 -1.28 -5.67
C CYS A 3 -7.59 -1.31 -7.09
N SER A 4 -7.49 -0.19 -7.81
CA SER A 4 -7.89 -0.14 -9.21
C SER A 4 -6.95 -0.93 -10.13
N ASN A 5 -5.74 -1.27 -9.67
CA ASN A 5 -4.69 -1.87 -10.48
C ASN A 5 -3.91 -2.94 -9.70
N ASN A 6 -4.40 -4.18 -9.72
CA ASN A 6 -3.76 -5.32 -9.05
C ASN A 6 -2.65 -5.97 -9.89
N LEU A 7 -2.48 -5.56 -11.14
CA LEU A 7 -1.43 -6.08 -12.02
C LEU A 7 -0.06 -5.51 -11.66
N PHE A 8 -0.02 -4.24 -11.25
CA PHE A 8 1.23 -3.55 -10.92
C PHE A 8 1.37 -3.20 -9.44
N TYR A 9 0.33 -3.38 -8.64
CA TYR A 9 0.40 -3.22 -7.18
C TYR A 9 -0.02 -4.50 -6.48
N ARG A 10 0.84 -4.98 -5.59
CA ARG A 10 0.56 -6.11 -4.72
C ARG A 10 0.35 -5.60 -3.30
N VAL A 11 -0.84 -5.85 -2.77
CA VAL A 11 -1.19 -5.51 -1.37
C VAL A 11 -1.23 -6.80 -0.56
N SER A 12 -0.37 -6.90 0.45
CA SER A 12 -0.23 -8.13 1.26
C SER A 12 -1.37 -8.28 2.28
N SER A 13 -1.85 -7.17 2.83
CA SER A 13 -2.93 -7.16 3.82
C SER A 13 -4.16 -6.47 3.25
N VAL A 14 -5.15 -7.25 2.81
CA VAL A 14 -6.40 -6.73 2.21
C VAL A 14 -7.49 -6.53 3.26
N TYR A 15 -7.48 -7.39 4.29
CA TYR A 15 -8.42 -7.39 5.41
C TYR A 15 -7.64 -7.54 6.72
N GLY A 16 -8.16 -6.94 7.78
CA GLY A 16 -7.63 -7.10 9.11
C GLY A 16 -8.32 -6.17 10.09
N PHE A 17 -8.14 -6.47 11.37
CA PHE A 17 -8.59 -5.62 12.46
C PHE A 17 -7.53 -4.58 12.81
N VAL A 18 -8.01 -3.45 13.30
CA VAL A 18 -7.22 -2.35 13.87
C VAL A 18 -7.81 -2.07 15.23
N ASP A 19 -7.01 -2.21 16.28
CA ASP A 19 -7.43 -1.89 17.65
C ASP A 19 -7.77 -0.39 17.78
N PRO A 20 -8.65 0.00 18.73
CA PRO A 20 -8.89 1.40 19.03
C PRO A 20 -7.58 2.09 19.43
N ASN A 21 -7.26 3.22 18.79
CA ASN A 21 -5.97 3.92 18.86
C ASN A 21 -4.74 3.12 18.36
N GLY A 22 -4.96 1.92 17.82
CA GLY A 22 -3.94 1.11 17.17
C GLY A 22 -3.57 1.65 15.78
N LYS A 23 -2.42 1.20 15.28
CA LYS A 23 -1.97 1.46 13.91
C LYS A 23 -1.62 0.12 13.28
N LYS A 24 -2.13 -0.13 12.08
CA LYS A 24 -1.84 -1.33 11.30
C LYS A 24 -1.14 -0.91 10.01
N PRO A 25 0.15 -1.26 9.80
CA PRO A 25 0.82 -0.95 8.55
C PRO A 25 0.18 -1.76 7.41
N ILE A 26 0.09 -1.14 6.24
CA ILE A 26 -0.36 -1.79 5.00
C ILE A 26 0.81 -1.75 4.02
N ASP A 27 1.34 -2.92 3.69
CA ASP A 27 2.40 -3.05 2.70
C ASP A 27 1.81 -3.09 1.28
N VAL A 28 2.19 -2.08 0.49
CA VAL A 28 1.85 -1.94 -0.92
C VAL A 28 3.13 -1.99 -1.73
N HIS A 29 3.32 -3.07 -2.48
CA HIS A 29 4.48 -3.24 -3.35
C HIS A 29 4.13 -2.87 -4.79
N ARG A 30 4.79 -1.84 -5.32
CA ARG A 30 4.69 -1.49 -6.74
C ARG A 30 5.70 -2.32 -7.55
N LEU A 31 5.21 -3.01 -8.56
CA LEU A 31 6.03 -3.81 -9.47
C LEU A 31 6.66 -2.91 -10.56
N PRO A 32 7.91 -3.17 -10.96
CA PRO A 32 8.56 -2.46 -12.06
C PRO A 32 7.84 -2.76 -13.39
N GLY A 33 7.70 -1.74 -14.24
CA GLY A 33 7.04 -1.86 -15.55
C GLY A 33 5.58 -1.39 -15.61
N GLY A 34 5.02 -0.89 -14.50
CA GLY A 34 3.68 -0.27 -14.51
C GLY A 34 3.68 1.08 -15.21
N LEU A 35 2.70 1.29 -16.10
CA LEU A 35 2.49 2.57 -16.77
C LEU A 35 2.41 3.71 -15.73
N PRO A 36 2.98 4.89 -16.02
CA PRO A 36 2.73 6.09 -15.22
C PRO A 36 1.24 6.42 -15.32
N GLY A 37 0.50 6.09 -14.27
CA GLY A 37 -0.93 6.23 -14.19
C GLY A 37 -1.36 6.85 -12.86
N ALA A 38 -2.60 7.32 -12.84
CA ALA A 38 -3.29 7.66 -11.61
C ALA A 38 -3.94 6.37 -11.07
N ASP A 39 -3.26 5.71 -10.13
CA ASP A 39 -3.80 4.55 -9.45
C ASP A 39 -4.66 5.00 -8.27
N ARG A 40 -5.75 4.28 -8.03
CA ARG A 40 -6.69 4.56 -6.94
C ARG A 40 -6.72 3.39 -5.96
N PHE A 41 -6.46 3.70 -4.69
CA PHE A 41 -6.61 2.79 -3.56
C PHE A 41 -7.78 3.22 -2.71
N VAL A 42 -8.51 2.24 -2.22
CA VAL A 42 -9.77 2.45 -1.52
C VAL A 42 -9.75 1.60 -0.25
N VAL A 43 -9.68 2.27 0.90
CA VAL A 43 -9.67 1.63 2.21
C VAL A 43 -11.03 1.85 2.85
N GLN A 44 -11.80 0.77 2.98
CA GLN A 44 -13.07 0.76 3.67
C GLN A 44 -12.84 0.34 5.13
N TRP A 45 -13.49 1.01 6.07
CA TRP A 45 -13.53 0.61 7.48
C TRP A 45 -14.96 0.45 7.95
N ALA A 46 -15.12 -0.35 9.00
CA ALA A 46 -16.37 -0.60 9.68
C ALA A 46 -16.08 -0.67 11.17
N GLU A 47 -16.97 -0.12 11.99
CA GLU A 47 -16.98 -0.41 13.42
C GLU A 47 -17.53 -1.82 13.61
N VAL A 48 -16.70 -2.71 14.14
CA VAL A 48 -17.07 -4.10 14.42
C VAL A 48 -17.26 -4.30 15.92
N PRO A 49 -18.30 -5.03 16.36
CA PRO A 49 -18.39 -5.50 17.74
C PRO A 49 -17.21 -6.41 18.06
N ALA A 50 -16.74 -6.41 19.32
CA ALA A 50 -15.59 -7.21 19.75
C ALA A 50 -15.80 -8.74 19.64
N GLU A 51 -17.03 -9.20 19.41
CA GLU A 51 -17.37 -10.60 19.17
C GLU A 51 -17.13 -11.06 17.72
N GLU A 52 -16.88 -10.12 16.79
CA GLU A 52 -16.72 -10.45 15.37
C GLU A 52 -15.29 -10.93 15.09
N SER A 53 -15.12 -12.25 14.91
CA SER A 53 -13.82 -12.85 14.59
C SER A 53 -13.45 -12.77 13.09
N ASP A 54 -14.42 -12.44 12.23
CA ASP A 54 -14.24 -12.43 10.77
C ASP A 54 -14.14 -11.01 10.20
N PRO A 55 -12.96 -10.56 9.74
CA PRO A 55 -12.76 -9.20 9.25
C PRO A 55 -13.41 -8.96 7.89
N LYS A 56 -14.10 -9.96 7.31
CA LYS A 56 -14.83 -9.86 6.03
C LYS A 56 -16.34 -9.74 6.20
N ALA A 57 -16.89 -10.29 7.29
CA ALA A 57 -18.34 -10.29 7.57
C ALA A 57 -18.98 -8.88 7.52
N PRO A 58 -18.43 -7.83 8.17
CA PRO A 58 -19.02 -6.48 8.10
C PRO A 58 -18.99 -5.88 6.69
N PHE A 59 -17.99 -6.23 5.89
CA PHE A 59 -17.88 -5.75 4.50
C PHE A 59 -18.86 -6.47 3.57
N LEU A 60 -19.17 -7.73 3.82
CA LEU A 60 -20.22 -8.49 3.12
C LEU A 60 -21.61 -7.96 3.47
N ALA A 61 -21.82 -7.60 4.74
CA ALA A 61 -23.06 -7.00 5.22
C ALA A 61 -23.24 -5.51 4.81
N GLN A 62 -22.30 -4.94 4.04
CA GLN A 62 -22.28 -3.51 3.69
C GLN A 62 -22.33 -2.57 4.91
N ALA A 63 -21.89 -3.03 6.08
CA ALA A 63 -21.82 -2.26 7.33
C ALA A 63 -20.54 -1.40 7.39
N GLN A 64 -20.11 -0.84 6.26
CA GLN A 64 -18.95 0.04 6.19
C GLN A 64 -19.29 1.42 6.79
N SER A 65 -18.59 1.82 7.85
CA SER A 65 -18.72 3.15 8.46
C SER A 65 -18.17 4.24 7.55
N GLY A 66 -17.23 3.90 6.67
CA GLY A 66 -16.73 4.84 5.67
C GLY A 66 -15.68 4.26 4.75
N GLU A 67 -15.21 5.13 3.85
CA GLU A 67 -14.19 4.83 2.85
C GLU A 67 -13.23 5.99 2.67
N VAL A 68 -11.93 5.68 2.56
CA VAL A 68 -10.86 6.65 2.30
C VAL A 68 -10.23 6.24 0.99
N VAL A 69 -10.15 7.23 0.11
CA VAL A 69 -9.59 7.07 -1.22
C VAL A 69 -8.20 7.71 -1.22
N PHE A 70 -7.21 6.93 -1.61
CA PHE A 70 -5.85 7.40 -1.84
C PHE A 70 -5.57 7.36 -3.33
N ASN A 71 -5.23 8.51 -3.90
CA ASN A 71 -4.77 8.59 -5.28
C ASN A 71 -3.24 8.53 -5.25
N VAL A 72 -2.68 7.52 -5.89
CA VAL A 72 -1.24 7.33 -6.01
C VAL A 72 -0.86 7.66 -7.43
N THR A 73 0.06 8.60 -7.59
CA THR A 73 0.63 8.94 -8.89
C THR A 73 2.05 8.41 -8.94
N ALA A 74 2.29 7.49 -9.87
CA ALA A 74 3.63 6.99 -10.13
C ALA A 74 4.43 8.04 -10.91
N ASN A 75 5.36 8.73 -10.24
CA ASN A 75 6.32 9.60 -10.92
C ASN A 75 7.43 8.75 -11.57
N PRO A 76 7.63 8.81 -12.89
CA PRO A 76 8.70 8.07 -13.56
C PRO A 76 10.13 8.58 -13.26
N ALA A 77 10.28 9.71 -12.54
CA ALA A 77 11.59 10.37 -12.38
C ALA A 77 12.52 9.78 -11.29
N ALA A 78 12.12 8.77 -10.51
CA ALA A 78 12.90 8.30 -9.35
C ALA A 78 13.54 6.91 -9.51
N ALA A 79 13.66 6.38 -10.73
CA ALA A 79 14.42 5.15 -11.01
C ALA A 79 15.78 5.48 -11.66
N THR A 80 16.57 6.36 -11.04
CA THR A 80 18.01 6.51 -11.31
C THR A 80 18.67 7.28 -10.17
N THR A 81 18.98 6.59 -9.08
CA THR A 81 20.15 6.94 -8.25
C THR A 81 20.70 5.65 -7.66
N THR A 82 21.30 4.84 -8.53
CA THR A 82 22.54 4.16 -8.15
C THR A 82 23.63 5.22 -8.30
N ALA A 83 23.85 6.01 -7.25
CA ALA A 83 25.04 6.85 -7.13
C ALA A 83 25.87 6.29 -5.97
N ALA A 84 27.06 5.83 -6.36
CA ALA A 84 28.09 5.15 -5.60
C ALA A 84 28.60 5.92 -4.36
N PRO A 85 29.39 5.28 -3.48
CA PRO A 85 30.60 5.93 -3.00
C PRO A 85 31.71 5.80 -4.07
N PRO A 86 32.27 6.89 -4.59
CA PRO A 86 33.57 6.84 -5.25
C PRO A 86 34.61 6.52 -4.17
N ALA A 87 35.17 5.31 -4.22
CA ALA A 87 36.38 5.02 -3.46
C ALA A 87 37.52 5.82 -4.11
N ALA A 88 38.09 6.71 -3.30
CA ALA A 88 39.20 7.56 -3.66
C ALA A 88 40.42 6.75 -4.11
N GLU A 89 41.10 7.34 -5.08
CA GLU A 89 42.49 7.16 -5.50
C GLU A 89 43.47 7.02 -4.32
N GLU A 90 44.32 5.99 -4.31
CA GLU A 90 45.66 6.09 -3.72
C GLU A 90 46.69 5.22 -4.47
N LYS A 91 47.83 5.84 -4.74
CA LYS A 91 49.00 5.42 -5.53
C LYS A 91 49.62 4.07 -5.13
N LYS A 92 50.21 3.36 -6.10
CA LYS A 92 51.62 2.90 -6.11
C LYS A 92 51.92 2.03 -7.35
N GLU A 93 52.72 2.55 -8.29
CA GLU A 93 53.98 1.94 -8.79
C GLU A 93 54.77 2.95 -9.63
#